data_AF-A0A1W2EZJ4-F1
#
_entry.id   AF-A0A1W2EZJ4-F1
#
_cell.length_a   1.000
_cell.length_b   1.000
_cell.length_c   1.000
_cell.angle_alpha   90.00
_cell.angle_beta   90.00
_cell.angle_gamma   90.00
#
_symmetry.space_group_name_H-M   'P 1'
#
loop_
_entity.id
_entity.type
_entity.pdbx_description
1 polymer ?
#
loop_
_entity_poly.entity_id
_entity_poly.type
_entity_poly.pdbx_seq_one_letter_code
_entity_poly.pdbx_strand_id
1 'polypeptide(L)'
;MSNALGWAETIRSEGVVREPYGERLTASVDIDDFAAVVAAVLVDGGHSGQSYRVTGPEALTPGEKVRAIAAALGEDVRFEELTPRTRTPSAEHGVPSSLTAARCRWRSDVFAR
;
A
#
# COMPACT_ATOMS: atom_id res chain seq x y z
N MET A 1 -2.65 -6.70 5.27
CA MET A 1 -2.32 -5.59 4.33
C MET A 1 -3.57 -4.80 3.89
N SER A 2 -4.11 -3.90 4.72
CA SER A 2 -5.40 -3.22 4.44
C SER A 2 -5.40 -2.33 3.17
N ASN A 3 -4.26 -1.70 2.82
CA ASN A 3 -4.18 -0.82 1.65
C ASN A 3 -4.47 -1.53 0.31
N ALA A 4 -4.24 -2.84 0.20
CA ALA A 4 -4.51 -3.60 -1.02
C ALA A 4 -6.02 -3.72 -1.32
N LEU A 5 -6.88 -3.50 -0.32
CA LEU A 5 -8.33 -3.47 -0.51
C LEU A 5 -8.78 -2.33 -1.43
N GLY A 6 -7.96 -1.29 -1.60
CA GLY A 6 -8.22 -0.24 -2.59
C GLY A 6 -8.28 -0.74 -4.03
N TRP A 7 -7.69 -1.90 -4.32
CA TRP A 7 -7.71 -2.53 -5.64
C TRP A 7 -8.87 -3.52 -5.82
N ALA A 8 -9.62 -3.82 -4.76
CA ALA A 8 -10.58 -4.91 -4.78
C ALA A 8 -11.65 -4.73 -5.86
N GLU A 9 -12.08 -3.49 -6.12
CA GLU A 9 -13.06 -3.21 -7.17
C GLU A 9 -12.49 -3.40 -8.58
N THR A 10 -11.31 -2.84 -8.88
CA THR A 10 -10.70 -2.95 -10.22
C THR A 10 -10.25 -4.38 -10.52
N ILE A 11 -9.86 -5.14 -9.50
CA ILE A 11 -9.58 -6.58 -9.64
C ILE A 11 -10.87 -7.31 -10.03
N ARG A 12 -11.99 -7.09 -9.33
CA ARG A 12 -13.27 -7.75 -9.64
C ARG A 12 -13.85 -7.36 -11.00
N SER A 13 -13.77 -6.09 -11.36
CA SER A 13 -14.44 -5.57 -12.57
C SER A 13 -13.59 -5.68 -13.83
N GLU A 14 -12.27 -5.58 -13.72
CA GLU A 14 -11.37 -5.50 -14.88
C GLU A 14 -10.24 -6.54 -14.87
N GLY A 15 -9.93 -7.15 -13.71
CA GLY A 15 -8.75 -8.01 -13.56
C GLY A 15 -7.43 -7.24 -13.68
N VAL A 16 -7.43 -5.93 -13.42
CA VAL A 16 -6.25 -5.07 -13.56
C VAL A 16 -6.07 -4.17 -12.35
N VAL A 17 -4.82 -4.01 -11.93
CA VAL A 17 -4.37 -3.03 -10.95
C VAL A 17 -3.48 -2.00 -11.63
N ARG A 18 -3.84 -0.73 -11.47
CA ARG A 18 -3.10 0.41 -12.04
C ARG A 18 -2.57 1.30 -10.93
N GLU A 19 -1.26 1.29 -10.73
CA GLU A 19 -0.60 2.13 -9.73
C GLU A 19 0.67 2.76 -10.31
N PRO A 20 1.04 3.98 -9.88
CA PRO A 20 2.33 4.55 -10.19
C PRO A 20 3.44 3.93 -9.33
N TYR A 21 4.70 4.13 -9.75
CA TYR A 21 5.90 3.68 -9.03
C TYR A 21 5.96 2.16 -8.90
N GLY A 22 5.95 1.46 -10.04
CA GLY A 22 5.90 0.01 -10.14
C GLY A 22 7.07 -0.70 -9.46
N GLU A 23 8.22 -0.05 -9.38
CA GLU A 23 9.44 -0.57 -8.75
C GLU A 23 9.55 -0.21 -7.25
N ARG A 24 8.55 0.47 -6.67
CA ARG A 24 8.61 0.89 -5.27
C ARG A 24 8.47 -0.30 -4.33
N LEU A 25 9.53 -0.56 -3.56
CA LEU A 25 9.47 -1.53 -2.46
C LEU A 25 8.73 -0.99 -1.24
N THR A 26 7.79 -1.78 -0.71
CA THR A 26 7.06 -1.45 0.51
C THR A 26 6.78 -2.69 1.36
N ALA A 27 7.31 -2.70 2.58
CA ALA A 27 7.07 -3.75 3.58
C ALA A 27 5.76 -3.50 4.35
N SER A 28 4.64 -3.94 3.76
CA SER A 28 3.31 -3.71 4.34
C SER A 28 3.06 -4.65 5.51
N VAL A 29 2.82 -4.09 6.69
CA VAL A 29 2.40 -4.85 7.88
C VAL A 29 0.95 -5.33 7.72
N ASP A 30 0.65 -6.48 8.31
CA ASP A 30 -0.75 -6.87 8.52
C ASP A 30 -1.41 -6.04 9.62
N ILE A 31 -2.74 -5.88 9.53
CA ILE A 31 -3.46 -5.08 10.54
C ILE A 31 -3.52 -5.80 11.88
N ASP A 32 -3.60 -7.14 11.86
CA ASP A 32 -3.66 -7.94 13.08
C ASP A 32 -2.30 -7.94 13.79
N ASP A 33 -1.20 -8.05 13.04
CA ASP A 33 0.16 -7.95 13.57
C ASP A 33 0.41 -6.56 14.18
N PHE A 34 -0.03 -5.49 13.50
CA PHE A 34 0.09 -4.14 14.03
C PHE A 34 -0.74 -3.97 15.32
N ALA A 35 -1.98 -4.49 15.34
CA ALA A 35 -2.84 -4.45 16.52
C ALA A 35 -2.24 -5.22 17.70
N ALA A 36 -1.61 -6.36 17.46
CA ALA A 36 -0.91 -7.14 18.48
C ALA A 36 0.26 -6.35 19.10
N VAL A 37 1.06 -5.65 18.28
CA VAL A 37 2.14 -4.78 18.78
C VAL A 37 1.58 -3.64 19.63
N VAL A 38 0.52 -2.98 19.17
CA VAL A 38 -0.12 -1.89 19.91
C VAL A 38 -0.68 -2.39 21.25
N ALA A 39 -1.32 -3.56 21.26
CA ALA A 39 -1.85 -4.16 22.48
C ALA A 39 -0.74 -4.45 23.51
N ALA A 40 0.37 -5.06 23.08
CA ALA A 40 1.52 -5.31 23.94
C ALA A 40 2.09 -3.99 24.52
N VAL A 41 2.28 -2.97 23.66
CA VAL A 41 2.81 -1.66 24.07
C VAL A 41 1.94 -0.98 25.13
N LEU A 42 0.61 -1.12 25.01
CA LEU A 42 -0.33 -0.50 25.95
C LEU A 42 -0.46 -1.27 27.28
N VAL A 43 -0.26 -2.59 27.27
CA VAL A 43 -0.48 -3.45 28.45
C VAL A 43 0.80 -3.68 29.26
N ASP A 44 1.93 -3.94 28.61
CA ASP A 44 3.13 -4.46 29.29
C ASP A 44 3.97 -3.37 29.98
N GLY A 45 3.63 -2.08 29.79
CA GLY A 45 4.32 -0.95 30.41
C GLY A 45 5.77 -0.77 29.90
N GLY A 46 6.48 0.26 30.37
CA GLY A 46 7.90 0.49 30.01
C GLY A 46 8.15 1.04 28.60
N HIS A 47 7.12 1.22 27.78
CA HIS A 47 7.24 1.74 26.40
C HIS A 47 7.16 3.26 26.29
N SER A 48 7.16 4.00 27.41
CA SER A 48 7.06 5.46 27.41
C SER A 48 8.23 6.11 26.67
N GLY A 49 7.92 7.04 25.76
CA GLY A 49 8.91 7.75 24.94
C GLY A 49 9.58 6.88 23.85
N GLN A 50 9.17 5.62 23.69
CA GLN A 50 9.72 4.74 22.67
C GLN A 50 9.02 4.92 21.31
N SER A 51 9.75 4.66 20.23
CA SER A 51 9.23 4.67 18.86
C SER A 51 9.57 3.35 18.18
N TYR A 52 8.54 2.65 17.70
CA TYR A 52 8.69 1.35 17.05
C TYR A 52 8.44 1.44 15.55
N ARG A 53 9.37 0.90 14.76
CA ARG A 53 9.18 0.70 13.33
C ARG A 53 8.57 -0.68 13.11
N VAL A 54 7.29 -0.71 12.78
CA VAL A 54 6.53 -1.94 12.53
C VAL A 54 6.32 -2.10 11.03
N THR A 55 6.75 -3.22 10.47
CA THR A 55 6.65 -3.53 9.04
C THR A 55 6.22 -4.98 8.83
N GLY A 56 5.79 -5.31 7.62
CA GLY A 56 5.67 -6.70 7.20
C GLY A 56 7.05 -7.37 7.09
N PRO A 57 7.09 -8.71 6.97
CA PRO A 57 8.34 -9.47 6.90
C PRO A 57 9.12 -9.25 5.60
N GLU A 58 8.43 -8.84 4.53
CA GLU A 58 9.01 -8.71 3.19
C GLU A 58 8.63 -7.37 2.55
N ALA A 59 9.60 -6.74 1.88
CA ALA A 59 9.36 -5.55 1.08
C ALA A 59 9.03 -5.98 -0.35
N LEU A 60 7.82 -5.61 -0.81
CA LEU A 60 7.32 -6.01 -2.12
C LEU A 60 7.01 -4.77 -2.97
N THR A 61 7.25 -4.88 -4.27
CA THR A 61 6.77 -3.99 -5.32
C THR A 61 5.25 -4.10 -5.48
N PRO A 62 4.55 -3.08 -6.02
CA PRO A 62 3.16 -3.21 -6.45
C PRO A 62 2.92 -4.44 -7.34
N GLY A 63 3.79 -4.71 -8.30
CA GLY A 63 3.67 -5.87 -9.19
C GLY A 63 3.77 -7.20 -8.44
N GLU A 64 4.68 -7.32 -7.47
CA GLU A 64 4.78 -8.50 -6.60
C GLU A 64 3.54 -8.70 -5.73
N LYS A 65 2.99 -7.62 -5.18
CA LYS A 65 1.74 -7.68 -4.39
C LYS A 65 0.57 -8.17 -5.23
N VAL A 66 0.45 -7.68 -6.47
CA VAL A 66 -0.58 -8.13 -7.41
C VAL A 66 -0.40 -9.60 -7.74
N ARG A 67 0.83 -10.06 -7.99
CA ARG A 67 1.12 -11.49 -8.20
C ARG A 67 0.74 -12.36 -7.00
N ALA A 68 1.02 -11.91 -5.78
CA ALA A 68 0.63 -12.63 -4.57
C ALA A 68 -0.90 -12.73 -4.42
N ILE A 69 -1.63 -11.66 -4.74
CA ILE A 69 -3.10 -11.65 -4.75
C ILE A 69 -3.65 -12.59 -5.83
N ALA A 70 -3.12 -12.50 -7.06
CA ALA A 70 -3.50 -13.38 -8.17
C ALA A 70 -3.34 -14.87 -7.79
N ALA A 71 -2.19 -15.22 -7.20
CA ALA A 71 -1.92 -16.57 -6.72
C ALA A 71 -2.91 -17.03 -5.62
N ALA A 72 -3.28 -16.13 -4.70
CA ALA A 72 -4.25 -16.44 -3.64
C ALA A 72 -5.69 -16.59 -4.17
N LEU A 73 -6.06 -15.86 -5.22
CA LEU A 73 -7.37 -15.95 -5.86
C LEU A 73 -7.47 -17.12 -6.85
N GLY A 74 -6.36 -17.56 -7.43
CA GLY A 74 -6.36 -18.52 -8.54
C GLY A 74 -6.81 -17.91 -9.86
N GLU A 75 -6.72 -16.59 -10.00
CA GLU A 75 -7.14 -15.81 -11.16
C GLU A 75 -5.97 -15.02 -11.77
N ASP A 76 -6.05 -14.69 -13.05
CA ASP A 76 -5.07 -13.80 -13.69
C ASP A 76 -5.41 -12.34 -13.40
N VAL A 77 -4.51 -11.66 -12.67
CA VAL A 77 -4.63 -10.22 -12.35
C VAL A 77 -3.39 -9.51 -12.89
N ARG A 78 -3.59 -8.56 -13.81
CA ARG A 78 -2.52 -7.83 -14.46
C ARG A 78 -2.14 -6.58 -13.68
N PHE A 79 -0.84 -6.30 -13.60
CA PHE A 79 -0.32 -5.02 -13.10
C PHE A 79 0.06 -4.11 -14.28
N GLU A 80 -0.43 -2.87 -14.27
CA GLU A 80 -0.11 -1.85 -15.27
C GLU A 80 0.42 -0.60 -14.56
N GLU A 81 1.68 -0.23 -14.80
CA GLU A 81 2.24 0.98 -14.19
C GLU A 81 1.67 2.25 -14.83
N LEU A 82 1.16 3.15 -13.98
CA LEU A 82 0.70 4.47 -14.43
C LEU A 82 1.89 5.40 -14.66
N THR A 83 1.99 5.92 -15.87
CA THR A 83 2.96 6.97 -16.23
C THR A 83 2.44 8.36 -15.83
N PRO A 84 3.32 9.35 -15.60
CA PRO A 84 2.90 10.71 -15.25
C PRO A 84 1.90 11.35 -16.22
N ARG A 85 1.94 10.95 -17.50
CA ARG A 85 1.01 11.40 -18.56
C ARG A 85 -0.39 10.75 -18.50
N THR A 86 -0.50 9.57 -17.92
CA THR A 86 -1.74 8.78 -17.85
C THR A 86 -2.43 8.88 -16.49
N ARG A 87 -1.78 9.54 -15.53
CA ARG A 87 -2.32 9.79 -14.19
C ARG A 87 -3.45 10.83 -14.25
N THR A 88 -4.70 10.39 -14.18
CA THR A 88 -5.86 11.27 -13.98
C THR A 88 -6.03 11.57 -12.47
N PRO A 89 -6.44 12.80 -12.09
CA PRO A 89 -6.74 13.15 -10.68
C PRO A 89 -7.80 12.25 -10.04
N SER A 90 -8.62 11.58 -10.85
CA SER A 90 -9.67 10.67 -10.37
C SER A 90 -9.15 9.38 -9.74
N ALA A 91 -7.88 8.99 -9.91
CA ALA A 91 -7.27 7.84 -9.23
C ALA A 91 -7.08 8.04 -7.70
N GLU A 92 -7.62 9.14 -7.15
CA GLU A 92 -7.39 9.62 -5.80
C GLU A 92 -8.62 9.42 -4.91
N HIS A 93 -9.29 8.28 -5.06
CA HIS A 93 -10.51 7.96 -4.34
C HIS A 93 -10.31 8.15 -2.82
N GLY A 94 -11.15 9.00 -2.24
CA GLY A 94 -11.16 9.31 -0.80
C GLY A 94 -10.13 10.36 -0.33
N VAL A 95 -9.35 10.97 -1.23
CA VAL A 95 -8.44 12.07 -0.86
C VAL A 95 -9.06 13.40 -1.27
N PRO A 96 -9.23 14.36 -0.34
CA PRO A 96 -9.55 15.73 -0.70
C PRO A 96 -8.55 16.28 -1.72
N SER A 97 -9.03 17.05 -2.70
CA SER A 97 -8.18 17.65 -3.76
C SER A 97 -7.03 18.51 -3.21
N SER A 98 -7.18 19.04 -2.00
CA SER A 98 -6.13 19.78 -1.27
C SER A 98 -4.97 18.89 -0.82
N LEU A 99 -5.22 17.60 -0.57
CA LEU A 99 -4.23 16.63 -0.09
C LEU A 99 -3.63 15.79 -1.22
N THR A 100 -4.26 15.77 -2.39
CA THR A 100 -3.75 15.16 -3.62
C THR A 100 -2.29 15.48 -3.89
N ALA A 101 -1.95 16.77 -3.98
CA ALA A 101 -0.62 17.21 -4.36
C ALA A 101 0.40 16.91 -3.24
N ALA A 102 -0.04 16.95 -1.98
CA ALA A 102 0.77 16.58 -0.83
C ALA A 102 1.05 15.08 -0.79
N ARG A 103 0.06 14.23 -1.09
CA ARG A 103 0.23 12.77 -1.16
C ARG A 103 1.08 12.34 -2.34
N CYS A 104 0.94 13.00 -3.49
CA CYS A 104 1.82 12.80 -4.63
C CYS A 104 3.26 13.18 -4.30
N ARG A 105 3.49 14.37 -3.70
CA ARG A 105 4.83 14.80 -3.25
C ARG A 105 5.42 13.88 -2.19
N TRP A 106 4.66 13.53 -1.16
CA TRP A 106 5.12 12.60 -0.13
C TRP A 106 5.50 11.25 -0.72
N ARG A 107 4.71 10.73 -1.68
CA ARG A 107 5.05 9.49 -2.41
C ARG A 107 6.27 9.65 -3.32
N SER A 108 6.50 10.80 -3.96
CA SER A 108 7.75 10.99 -4.70
C SER A 108 8.95 11.11 -3.77
N ASP A 109 8.84 11.86 -2.68
CA ASP A 109 9.98 12.23 -1.83
C ASP A 109 10.43 11.07 -0.93
N VAL A 110 9.49 10.26 -0.46
CA VAL A 110 9.77 9.10 0.41
C VAL A 110 10.25 7.90 -0.41
N PHE A 111 9.87 7.79 -1.68
CA PHE A 111 10.09 6.59 -2.50
C PHE A 111 11.00 6.80 -3.72
N ALA A 112 11.54 8.01 -3.93
CA ALA A 112 12.59 8.28 -4.92
C ALA A 112 14.03 8.16 -4.36
N ARG A 113 14.18 7.57 -3.16
CA ARG A 113 15.46 7.19 -2.55
C ARG A 113 15.46 5.69 -2.29
#